data_AF-A0A2R6HRL1-F1
#
_entry.id   AF-A0A2R6HRL1-F1
#
_cell.length_a   1.000
_cell.length_b   1.000
_cell.length_c   1.000
_cell.angle_alpha   90.00
_cell.angle_beta   90.00
_cell.angle_gamma   90.00
#
_symmetry.space_group_name_H-M   'P 1'
#
loop_
_entity.id
_entity.type
_entity.pdbx_description
1 polymer ?
#
loop_
_entity_poly.entity_id
_entity_poly.type
_entity_poly.pdbx_seq_one_letter_code
_entity_poly.pdbx_strand_id
1 'polypeptide(L)'
;EHVHSHDWQASISIPMTRWTEREYRTAFRDAGFAVAAQDRIPDTETEIPPADAFPTEEWETREAMVERYREFGTLLTVGVRL
;
A
#
# COMPACT_ATOMS: atom_id res chain seq x y z
N GLU A 1 -0.60 -1.82 9.03
CA GLU A 1 -1.82 -1.47 8.26
C GLU A 1 -1.56 -0.13 7.62
N HIS A 2 -1.93 0.09 6.36
CA HIS A 2 -1.57 1.31 5.63
C HIS A 2 -2.56 2.44 5.95
N VAL A 3 -2.40 3.08 7.10
CA VAL A 3 -3.38 4.07 7.63
C VAL A 3 -3.61 5.24 6.66
N HIS A 4 -2.60 5.64 5.89
CA HIS A 4 -2.67 6.76 4.95
C HIS A 4 -3.56 6.53 3.71
N SER A 5 -4.06 5.32 3.46
CA SER A 5 -5.03 5.09 2.38
C SER A 5 -6.48 5.15 2.87
N HIS A 6 -6.71 5.31 4.18
CA HIS A 6 -8.05 5.31 4.76
C HIS A 6 -8.87 6.52 4.31
N ASP A 7 -8.22 7.68 4.17
CA ASP A 7 -8.89 8.93 3.82
C ASP A 7 -9.16 9.05 2.31
N TRP A 8 -8.57 8.20 1.47
CA TRP A 8 -8.80 8.24 0.02
C TRP A 8 -10.23 7.91 -0.36
N GLN A 9 -10.92 7.06 0.40
CA GLN A 9 -12.33 6.79 0.16
C GLN A 9 -13.19 8.05 0.32
N ALA A 10 -12.80 8.98 1.20
CA ALA A 10 -13.56 10.21 1.42
C ALA A 10 -13.50 11.15 0.22
N SER A 11 -12.49 11.03 -0.65
CA SER A 11 -12.34 11.83 -1.88
C SER A 11 -12.80 11.11 -3.15
N ILE A 12 -13.22 9.83 -3.06
CA ILE A 12 -13.63 9.01 -4.21
C ILE A 12 -15.10 8.59 -4.05
N SER A 13 -15.94 8.98 -5.01
CA SER A 13 -17.38 8.69 -5.00
C SER A 13 -17.75 7.23 -5.25
N ILE A 14 -16.81 6.45 -5.78
CA ILE A 14 -16.98 5.02 -6.06
C ILE A 14 -16.56 4.21 -4.81
N PRO A 15 -17.36 3.23 -4.36
CA PRO A 15 -16.95 2.34 -3.28
C PRO A 15 -15.70 1.55 -3.64
N MET A 16 -14.64 1.69 -2.84
CA MET A 16 -13.39 0.97 -3.01
C MET A 16 -13.39 -0.33 -2.20
N THR A 17 -12.79 -1.38 -2.75
CA THR A 17 -12.47 -2.59 -1.99
C THR A 17 -11.09 -2.45 -1.37
N ARG A 18 -11.05 -2.37 -0.03
CA ARG A 18 -9.80 -2.29 0.73
C ARG A 18 -9.48 -3.65 1.34
N TRP A 19 -8.56 -4.37 0.73
CA TRP A 19 -8.11 -5.68 1.20
C TRP A 19 -6.73 -5.64 1.84
N THR A 20 -6.60 -6.40 2.91
CA THR A 20 -5.33 -6.84 3.47
C THR A 20 -4.64 -7.83 2.51
N GLU A 21 -3.33 -8.01 2.70
CA GLU A 21 -2.55 -9.03 1.98
C GLU A 21 -3.21 -10.42 2.03
N ARG A 22 -3.70 -10.80 3.22
CA ARG A 22 -4.36 -12.09 3.42
C ARG A 22 -5.64 -12.20 2.60
N GLU A 23 -6.46 -11.15 2.56
CA GLU A 23 -7.70 -11.13 1.78
C GLU A 23 -7.42 -11.23 0.28
N TYR A 24 -6.39 -10.55 -0.22
CA TYR A 24 -5.92 -10.74 -1.60
C TYR A 24 -5.54 -12.20 -1.88
N ARG A 25 -4.74 -12.84 -1.01
CA ARG A 25 -4.35 -14.25 -1.20
C ARG A 25 -5.55 -15.19 -1.15
N THR A 26 -6.51 -14.95 -0.27
CA THR A 26 -7.74 -15.74 -0.19
C THR A 26 -8.57 -15.59 -1.46
N ALA A 27 -8.82 -14.35 -1.91
CA ALA A 27 -9.60 -14.08 -3.11
C ALA A 27 -8.98 -14.72 -4.37
N PHE A 28 -7.64 -14.71 -4.50
CA PHE A 28 -6.96 -15.38 -5.61
C PHE A 28 -7.20 -16.90 -5.60
N ARG A 29 -7.11 -17.54 -4.42
CA ARG A 29 -7.35 -18.99 -4.30
C ARG A 29 -8.82 -19.35 -4.56
N ASP A 30 -9.74 -18.55 -4.04
CA ASP A 30 -11.18 -18.76 -4.25
C ASP A 30 -11.55 -18.61 -5.73
N ALA A 31 -10.82 -17.77 -6.47
CA ALA A 31 -10.94 -17.62 -7.92
C ALA A 31 -10.20 -18.69 -8.74
N GLY A 32 -9.57 -19.68 -8.09
CA GLY A 32 -8.90 -20.81 -8.76
C GLY A 32 -7.44 -20.56 -9.17
N PHE A 33 -6.80 -19.52 -8.64
CA PHE A 33 -5.37 -19.27 -8.87
C PHE A 33 -4.52 -19.85 -7.73
N ALA A 34 -3.39 -20.45 -8.10
CA ALA A 34 -2.30 -20.65 -7.15
C ALA A 34 -1.59 -19.30 -6.92
N VAL A 35 -1.44 -18.88 -5.67
CA VAL A 35 -0.67 -17.67 -5.33
C VAL A 35 0.82 -18.01 -5.42
N ALA A 36 1.51 -17.48 -6.42
CA ALA A 36 2.92 -17.75 -6.66
C ALA A 36 3.84 -16.84 -5.84
N ALA A 37 3.44 -15.58 -5.62
CA ALA A 37 4.18 -14.62 -4.82
C ALA A 37 3.25 -13.54 -4.26
N GLN A 38 3.64 -12.95 -3.13
CA GLN A 38 3.08 -11.70 -2.65
C GLN A 38 4.15 -10.94 -1.86
N ASP A 39 4.30 -9.65 -2.14
CA ASP A 39 5.36 -8.84 -1.56
C ASP A 39 4.99 -7.35 -1.48
N ARG A 40 5.78 -6.59 -0.71
CA ARG A 40 5.74 -5.13 -0.67
C ARG A 40 6.95 -4.57 -1.39
N ILE A 41 6.72 -3.79 -2.42
CA ILE A 41 7.77 -3.18 -3.22
C ILE A 41 7.93 -1.74 -2.73
N PRO A 42 9.06 -1.39 -2.09
CA PRO A 42 9.31 -0.03 -1.63
C PRO A 42 9.50 0.91 -2.82
N ASP A 43 8.96 2.12 -2.69
CA ASP A 43 9.35 3.23 -3.55
C ASP A 43 10.70 3.75 -3.04
N THR A 44 11.74 3.75 -3.86
CA THR A 44 13.06 4.28 -3.51
C THR A 44 13.40 5.59 -4.23
N GLU A 45 12.50 6.06 -5.10
CA GLU A 45 12.71 7.20 -6.00
C GLU A 45 12.13 8.49 -5.43
N THR A 46 10.97 8.41 -4.75
CA THR A 46 10.34 9.57 -4.11
C THR A 46 11.29 10.20 -3.10
N GLU A 47 11.67 11.46 -3.30
CA GLU A 47 12.53 12.19 -2.38
C GLU A 47 11.83 12.41 -1.03
N ILE A 48 12.53 12.11 0.07
CA ILE A 48 12.04 12.34 1.43
C ILE A 48 12.90 13.43 2.07
N PRO A 49 12.34 14.63 2.32
CA PRO A 49 13.07 15.75 2.94
C PRO A 49 13.69 15.40 4.30
N PRO A 50 14.63 16.22 4.81
CA PRO A 50 15.10 16.13 6.19
C PRO A 50 13.97 16.42 7.19
N ALA A 51 14.14 15.99 8.45
CA ALA A 51 13.05 16.01 9.45
C ALA A 51 12.58 17.43 9.82
N ASP A 52 13.45 18.43 9.70
CA ASP A 52 13.14 19.84 9.94
C ASP A 52 12.26 20.50 8.85
N ALA A 53 12.05 19.81 7.73
CA ALA A 53 11.14 20.24 6.67
C ALA A 53 9.68 19.79 6.86
N PHE A 54 9.37 19.07 7.95
CA PHE A 54 8.02 18.62 8.28
C PHE A 54 7.35 19.55 9.31
N PRO A 55 6.02 19.75 9.27
CA PRO A 55 5.06 19.10 8.36
C PRO A 55 5.13 19.64 6.92
N THR A 56 4.83 18.78 5.96
CA THR A 56 4.62 19.16 4.54
C THR A 56 3.12 19.28 4.26
N GLU A 57 2.73 19.66 3.04
CA GLU A 57 1.30 19.70 2.66
C GLU A 57 0.62 18.33 2.80
N GLU A 58 1.35 17.23 2.61
CA GLU A 58 0.79 15.87 2.60
C GLU A 58 1.15 15.03 3.84
N TRP A 59 2.18 15.42 4.60
CA TRP A 59 2.76 14.59 5.66
C TRP A 59 2.99 15.38 6.95
N GLU A 60 2.42 14.90 8.06
CA GLU A 60 2.68 15.49 9.39
C GLU A 60 4.09 15.21 9.89
N THR A 61 4.60 13.99 9.68
CA THR A 61 5.92 13.58 10.17
C THR A 61 6.73 12.88 9.08
N ARG A 62 8.06 12.97 9.22
CA ARG A 62 8.99 12.27 8.33
C ARG A 62 8.85 10.77 8.44
N GLU A 63 8.64 10.27 9.65
CA GLU A 63 8.49 8.85 9.94
C GLU A 63 7.29 8.25 9.21
N ALA A 64 6.16 8.96 9.18
CA ALA A 64 4.98 8.55 8.42
C ALA A 64 5.25 8.47 6.91
N MET A 65 5.96 9.46 6.35
CA MET A 65 6.36 9.46 4.94
C MET A 65 7.33 8.30 4.63
N VAL A 66 8.29 8.02 5.51
CA VAL A 66 9.21 6.89 5.36
C VAL A 66 8.46 5.56 5.44
N GLU A 67 7.59 5.36 6.42
CA GLU A 67 6.78 4.14 6.57
C GLU A 67 5.93 3.93 5.30
N ARG A 68 5.26 4.97 4.81
CA ARG A 68 4.47 4.96 3.58
C ARG A 68 5.24 4.41 2.38
N TYR A 69 6.40 4.99 2.09
CA TYR A 69 7.10 4.75 0.82
C TYR A 69 8.14 3.63 0.92
N ARG A 70 8.87 3.55 2.04
CA ARG A 70 10.00 2.62 2.21
C ARG A 70 9.62 1.31 2.89
N GLU A 71 8.60 1.29 3.74
CA GLU A 71 8.18 0.07 4.44
C GLU A 71 6.94 -0.57 3.82
N PHE A 72 5.90 0.22 3.56
CA PHE A 72 4.69 -0.29 2.93
C PHE A 72 4.77 -0.35 1.41
N GLY A 73 5.23 0.74 0.78
CA GLY A 73 5.38 0.82 -0.66
C GLY A 73 4.10 0.43 -1.41
N THR A 74 4.25 -0.47 -2.38
CA THR A 74 3.14 -1.05 -3.16
C THR A 74 2.99 -2.54 -2.88
N LEU A 75 1.77 -2.97 -2.59
CA LEU A 75 1.44 -4.39 -2.45
C LEU A 75 1.29 -5.06 -3.83
N LEU A 76 2.11 -6.07 -4.11
CA LEU A 76 2.02 -6.93 -5.30
C LEU A 76 1.54 -8.33 -4.90
N THR A 77 0.55 -8.87 -5.61
CA THR A 77 0.12 -10.28 -5.51
C THR A 77 0.12 -10.92 -6.89
N VAL A 78 0.82 -12.05 -7.06
CA VAL A 78 0.93 -12.78 -8.34
C VAL A 78 0.20 -14.11 -8.24
N GLY A 79 -0.77 -14.31 -9.14
CA GLY A 79 -1.54 -15.55 -9.29
C GLY A 79 -1.21 -16.27 -10.58
N VAL A 80 -1.13 -17.59 -10.55
CA VAL A 80 -0.94 -18.44 -11.73
C VAL A 80 -2.11 -19.41 -11.85
N ARG A 81 -2.64 -19.53 -13.06
CA ARG A 81 -3.65 -20.52 -13.38
C ARG A 81 -2.95 -21.83 -13.68
N LEU A 82 -3.26 -22.87 -12.91
CA LEU A 82 -2.80 -24.23 -13.14
C LEU A 82 -3.68 -24.92 -14.19
#